data_AF-A0A350UJZ4-F1
#
_entry.id   AF-A0A350UJZ4-F1
#
_cell.length_a   1.000
_cell.length_b   1.000
_cell.length_c   1.000
_cell.angle_alpha   90.00
_cell.angle_beta   90.00
_cell.angle_gamma   90.00
#
_symmetry.space_group_name_H-M   'P 1'
#
loop_
_entity.id
_entity.type
_entity.pdbx_description
1 polymer ?
#
loop_
_entity_poly.entity_id
_entity_poly.type
_entity_poly.pdbx_seq_one_letter_code
_entity_poly.pdbx_strand_id
1 'polypeptide(L)'
;MEGNAALYVDGFNFYYGVTNHYRPLRAKWGYSLSGLCWCNFRALIERNFKGVDLRFVKYFTAPVTERVALGEMPGEQDRYALWRAALATVPGLHVVEGRYQPRGEEAPTPGAPAPAREEKQTDVQIAIEMLLDAANPALELDTLFLLTSDQDLWPAVWACALRLERPLRVVVLLPPQGRKPDAERQLQECSARLKERGRAGEAVFRHSRAEVCVFELHEGWLANALLSYEPASGVTCPPYWRLPGPFLDRYCKPAFRPDGAGLK
;
A
#
# COMPACT_ATOMS: atom_id res chain seq x y z
N MET A 1 10.59 11.66 -12.57
CA MET A 1 11.43 11.32 -11.41
C MET A 1 12.37 10.26 -11.92
N GLU A 2 13.68 10.51 -11.88
CA GLU A 2 14.65 9.58 -12.46
C GLU A 2 15.45 8.91 -11.33
N GLY A 3 15.76 7.63 -11.52
CA GLY A 3 16.60 6.87 -10.61
C GLY A 3 15.96 5.61 -10.05
N ASN A 4 16.73 4.94 -9.21
CA ASN A 4 16.35 3.66 -8.62
C ASN A 4 15.36 3.88 -7.49
N ALA A 5 14.33 3.05 -7.42
CA ALA A 5 13.30 3.19 -6.41
C ALA A 5 12.88 1.87 -5.77
N ALA A 6 12.28 2.00 -4.59
CA ALA A 6 11.61 0.92 -3.89
C ALA A 6 10.20 1.36 -3.51
N LEU A 7 9.24 0.43 -3.50
CA LEU A 7 7.87 0.68 -3.05
C LEU A 7 7.57 -0.16 -1.80
N TYR A 8 7.01 0.49 -0.78
CA TYR A 8 6.50 -0.13 0.44
C TYR A 8 4.99 0.06 0.47
N VAL A 9 4.24 -1.04 0.53
CA VAL A 9 2.78 -1.03 0.49
C VAL A 9 2.22 -1.53 1.81
N ASP A 10 1.52 -0.66 2.51
CA ASP A 10 0.66 -1.07 3.61
C ASP A 10 -0.62 -1.72 3.03
N GLY A 11 -0.68 -3.05 3.10
CA GLY A 11 -1.71 -3.84 2.44
C GLY A 11 -3.11 -3.59 3.00
N PHE A 12 -3.25 -3.43 4.32
CA PHE A 12 -4.54 -3.19 4.95
C PHE A 12 -5.00 -1.74 4.76
N ASN A 13 -4.11 -0.78 4.96
CA ASN A 13 -4.43 0.62 4.73
C ASN A 13 -4.85 0.85 3.27
N PHE A 14 -4.16 0.23 2.31
CA PHE A 14 -4.56 0.26 0.90
C PHE A 14 -5.93 -0.42 0.66
N TYR A 15 -6.09 -1.68 1.11
CA TYR A 15 -7.31 -2.44 0.87
C TYR A 15 -8.55 -1.74 1.46
N TYR A 16 -8.50 -1.35 2.74
CA TYR A 16 -9.61 -0.64 3.37
C TYR A 16 -9.77 0.77 2.81
N GLY A 17 -8.67 1.48 2.52
CA GLY A 17 -8.72 2.81 1.92
C GLY A 17 -9.38 2.83 0.53
N VAL A 18 -9.25 1.78 -0.27
CA VAL A 18 -9.98 1.64 -1.54
C VAL A 18 -11.43 1.19 -1.28
N THR A 19 -11.62 0.10 -0.55
CA THR A 19 -12.94 -0.52 -0.39
C THR A 19 -13.93 0.37 0.37
N ASN A 20 -13.51 1.00 1.47
CA ASN A 20 -14.37 1.88 2.26
C ASN A 20 -14.71 3.19 1.54
N HIS A 21 -13.79 3.70 0.71
CA HIS A 21 -14.06 4.86 -0.13
C HIS A 21 -15.13 4.55 -1.19
N TYR A 22 -15.01 3.43 -1.90
CA TYR A 22 -15.88 3.15 -3.05
C TYR A 22 -17.17 2.40 -2.72
N ARG A 23 -17.24 1.65 -1.62
CA ARG A 23 -18.46 0.94 -1.19
C ARG A 23 -19.70 1.85 -1.08
N PRO A 24 -19.67 3.03 -0.41
CA PRO A 24 -20.83 3.91 -0.34
C PRO A 24 -21.18 4.54 -1.69
N LEU A 25 -20.24 4.58 -2.63
CA LEU A 25 -20.46 5.14 -3.97
C LEU A 25 -21.17 4.16 -4.91
N ARG A 26 -21.35 2.89 -4.54
CA ARG A 26 -22.00 1.87 -5.40
C ARG A 26 -23.37 2.33 -5.93
N ALA A 27 -24.19 2.97 -5.10
CA ALA A 27 -25.52 3.44 -5.51
C ALA A 27 -25.44 4.54 -6.59
N LYS A 28 -24.40 5.39 -6.54
CA LYS A 28 -24.15 6.45 -7.52
C LYS A 28 -23.67 5.88 -8.86
N TRP A 29 -22.82 4.86 -8.83
CA TRP A 29 -22.21 4.29 -10.03
C TRP A 29 -23.02 3.15 -10.66
N GLY A 30 -23.92 2.52 -9.90
CA GLY A 30 -24.65 1.31 -10.31
C GLY A 30 -23.83 0.02 -10.19
N TYR A 31 -22.55 0.12 -9.82
CA TYR A 31 -21.62 -0.99 -9.61
C TYR A 31 -20.55 -0.63 -8.58
N SER A 32 -19.84 -1.64 -8.06
CA SER A 32 -18.78 -1.44 -7.08
C SER A 32 -17.46 -1.12 -7.76
N LEU A 33 -16.76 -0.08 -7.28
CA LEU A 33 -15.37 0.21 -7.66
C LEU A 33 -14.35 -0.37 -6.68
N SER A 34 -14.79 -1.15 -5.69
CA SER A 34 -13.89 -1.84 -4.76
C SER A 34 -12.91 -2.77 -5.47
N GLY A 35 -13.23 -3.25 -6.68
CA GLY A 35 -12.33 -4.05 -7.52
C GLY A 35 -11.02 -3.35 -7.91
N LEU A 36 -10.92 -2.03 -7.74
CA LEU A 36 -9.66 -1.29 -7.87
C LEU A 36 -8.57 -1.73 -6.87
N CYS A 37 -8.92 -2.54 -5.86
CA CYS A 37 -7.93 -3.17 -4.98
C CYS A 37 -7.15 -4.32 -5.65
N TRP A 38 -7.61 -4.85 -6.80
CA TRP A 38 -6.91 -5.86 -7.61
C TRP A 38 -5.72 -5.24 -8.38
N CYS A 39 -4.79 -4.67 -7.61
CA CYS A 39 -3.75 -3.77 -8.08
C CYS A 39 -2.43 -4.50 -8.34
N ASN A 40 -1.80 -4.20 -9.47
CA ASN A 40 -0.40 -4.49 -9.73
C ASN A 40 0.43 -3.30 -9.23
N PHE A 41 0.99 -3.43 -8.03
CA PHE A 41 1.72 -2.34 -7.37
C PHE A 41 3.00 -1.91 -8.11
N ARG A 42 3.63 -2.81 -8.87
CA ARG A 42 4.74 -2.43 -9.75
C ARG A 42 4.25 -1.53 -10.88
N ALA A 43 3.20 -1.97 -11.57
CA ALA A 43 2.59 -1.20 -12.65
C ALA A 43 2.03 0.14 -12.16
N LEU A 44 1.55 0.22 -10.91
CA LEU A 44 1.11 1.47 -10.29
C LEU A 44 2.21 2.52 -10.29
N ILE A 45 3.47 2.13 -10.06
CA ILE A 45 4.59 3.07 -10.11
C ILE A 45 5.04 3.32 -11.55
N GLU A 46 5.38 2.25 -12.28
CA GLU A 46 6.00 2.35 -13.61
C GLU A 46 5.11 3.07 -14.63
N ARG A 47 3.78 2.96 -14.52
CA ARG A 47 2.84 3.59 -15.47
C ARG A 47 2.49 5.04 -15.12
N ASN A 48 2.73 5.47 -13.88
CA ASN A 48 2.35 6.82 -13.40
C ASN A 48 3.58 7.71 -13.14
N PHE A 49 4.77 7.14 -13.01
CA PHE A 49 6.01 7.89 -12.76
C PHE A 49 7.09 7.57 -13.80
N LYS A 50 7.28 8.50 -14.75
CA LYS A 50 8.33 8.38 -15.78
C LYS A 50 9.73 8.48 -15.17
N GLY A 51 10.64 7.64 -15.66
CA GLY A 51 12.07 7.63 -15.31
C GLY A 51 12.43 6.79 -14.08
N VAL A 52 11.43 6.17 -13.44
CA VAL A 52 11.63 5.36 -12.24
C VAL A 52 12.05 3.93 -12.63
N ASP A 53 13.18 3.47 -12.07
CA ASP A 53 13.60 2.07 -12.11
C ASP A 53 13.25 1.40 -10.78
N LEU A 54 12.10 0.72 -10.72
CA LEU A 54 11.61 0.12 -9.49
C LEU A 54 12.34 -1.20 -9.20
N ARG A 55 13.26 -1.19 -8.24
CA ARG A 55 14.08 -2.36 -7.87
C ARG A 55 13.25 -3.47 -7.26
N PHE A 56 12.34 -3.13 -6.34
CA PHE A 56 11.46 -4.08 -5.70
C PHE A 56 10.20 -3.41 -5.12
N VAL A 57 9.24 -4.26 -4.78
CA VAL A 57 8.05 -3.91 -4.01
C VAL A 57 8.04 -4.76 -2.73
N LYS A 58 7.86 -4.14 -1.57
CA LYS A 58 7.57 -4.84 -0.31
C LYS A 58 6.12 -4.59 0.06
N TYR A 59 5.33 -5.66 0.12
CA TYR A 59 3.91 -5.63 0.45
C TYR A 59 3.70 -6.20 1.86
N PHE A 60 3.18 -5.37 2.76
CA PHE A 60 3.03 -5.70 4.17
C PHE A 60 1.59 -6.14 4.44
N THR A 61 1.43 -7.28 5.11
CA THR A 61 0.12 -7.86 5.43
C THR A 61 0.25 -8.83 6.60
N ALA A 62 -0.86 -9.41 7.05
CA ALA A 62 -0.90 -10.43 8.08
C ALA A 62 -1.66 -11.66 7.56
N PRO A 63 -1.14 -12.88 7.76
CA PRO A 63 -1.75 -14.08 7.23
C PRO A 63 -3.06 -14.43 7.95
N VAL A 64 -4.12 -14.66 7.17
CA VAL A 64 -5.39 -15.18 7.66
C VAL A 64 -5.27 -16.71 7.76
N THR A 65 -4.91 -17.22 8.95
CA THR A 65 -4.78 -18.66 9.21
C THR A 65 -6.10 -19.31 9.65
N GLU A 66 -6.15 -20.66 9.74
CA GLU A 66 -7.25 -21.43 10.34
C GLU A 66 -7.67 -20.94 11.72
N ARG A 67 -6.70 -20.66 12.58
CA ARG A 67 -6.97 -20.14 13.92
C ARG A 67 -7.52 -18.72 13.91
N VAL A 68 -7.28 -17.97 12.83
CA VAL A 68 -7.64 -16.55 12.69
C VAL A 68 -8.97 -16.38 11.95
N ALA A 69 -9.31 -17.26 11.01
CA ALA A 69 -10.54 -17.17 10.22
C ALA A 69 -11.81 -17.64 10.96
N LEU A 70 -11.64 -18.21 12.15
CA LEU A 70 -12.74 -18.46 13.07
C LEU A 70 -13.35 -17.11 13.47
N GLY A 71 -14.34 -16.62 12.72
CA GLY A 71 -15.40 -15.79 13.31
C GLY A 71 -15.77 -14.44 12.69
N GLU A 72 -15.30 -14.03 11.50
CA GLU A 72 -15.76 -12.75 10.92
C GLU A 72 -16.44 -12.87 9.55
N MET A 73 -15.86 -13.60 8.58
CA MET A 73 -16.49 -13.83 7.27
C MET A 73 -16.12 -15.18 6.65
N PRO A 74 -17.10 -15.98 6.18
CA PRO A 74 -16.80 -17.18 5.38
C PRO A 74 -15.91 -16.87 4.17
N GLY A 75 -14.93 -17.74 3.91
CA GLY A 75 -14.04 -17.65 2.73
C GLY A 75 -12.94 -16.59 2.81
N GLU A 76 -12.64 -16.04 4.00
CA GLU A 76 -11.55 -15.07 4.13
C GLU A 76 -10.16 -15.65 3.84
N GLN A 77 -9.90 -16.89 4.27
CA GLN A 77 -8.66 -17.59 3.95
C GLN A 77 -8.49 -17.78 2.45
N ASP A 78 -9.55 -18.22 1.76
CA ASP A 78 -9.51 -18.44 0.32
C ASP A 78 -9.22 -17.13 -0.41
N ARG A 79 -9.84 -16.03 0.04
CA ARG A 79 -9.55 -14.69 -0.51
C ARG A 79 -8.11 -14.26 -0.24
N TYR A 80 -7.58 -14.50 0.95
CA TYR A 80 -6.19 -14.20 1.28
C TYR A 80 -5.22 -15.04 0.45
N ALA A 81 -5.44 -16.35 0.35
CA ALA A 81 -4.63 -17.27 -0.45
C ALA A 81 -4.66 -16.89 -1.94
N LEU A 82 -5.84 -16.58 -2.49
CA LEU A 82 -5.98 -16.07 -3.85
C LEU A 82 -5.20 -14.77 -4.05
N TRP A 83 -5.30 -13.84 -3.10
CA TRP A 83 -4.57 -12.58 -3.17
C TRP A 83 -3.05 -12.80 -3.10
N ARG A 84 -2.57 -13.70 -2.23
CA ARG A 84 -1.15 -14.07 -2.16
C ARG A 84 -0.66 -14.69 -3.46
N ALA A 85 -1.46 -15.55 -4.09
CA ALA A 85 -1.14 -16.13 -5.39
C ALA A 85 -1.06 -15.07 -6.50
N ALA A 86 -1.97 -14.08 -6.50
CA ALA A 86 -1.94 -12.95 -7.42
C ALA A 86 -0.75 -12.02 -7.19
N LEU A 87 -0.39 -11.73 -5.93
CA LEU A 87 0.79 -10.95 -5.59
C LEU A 87 2.08 -11.63 -6.07
N ALA A 88 2.16 -12.96 -6.00
CA ALA A 88 3.31 -13.72 -6.47
C ALA A 88 3.53 -13.61 -7.99
N THR A 89 2.54 -13.17 -8.77
CA THR A 89 2.71 -12.92 -10.20
C THR A 89 3.31 -11.55 -10.51
N VAL A 90 3.51 -10.69 -9.50
CA VAL A 90 4.10 -9.35 -9.69
C VAL A 90 5.63 -9.45 -9.59
N PRO A 91 6.39 -9.14 -10.65
CA PRO A 91 7.84 -9.25 -10.63
C PRO A 91 8.48 -8.42 -9.52
N GLY A 92 9.44 -9.00 -8.79
CA GLY A 92 10.18 -8.30 -7.72
C GLY A 92 9.30 -7.83 -6.56
N LEU A 93 8.11 -8.39 -6.37
CA LEU A 93 7.28 -8.16 -5.19
C LEU A 93 7.58 -9.21 -4.13
N HIS A 94 7.87 -8.74 -2.92
CA HIS A 94 8.10 -9.53 -1.73
C HIS A 94 7.00 -9.24 -0.71
N VAL A 95 6.42 -10.28 -0.14
CA VAL A 95 5.43 -10.12 0.93
C VAL A 95 6.13 -10.25 2.28
N VAL A 96 5.90 -9.25 3.13
CA VAL A 96 6.39 -9.18 4.51
C VAL A 96 5.19 -9.39 5.43
N GLU A 97 5.25 -10.43 6.25
CA GLU A 97 4.11 -10.87 7.05
C GLU A 97 4.26 -10.39 8.49
N GLY A 98 3.26 -9.64 8.98
CA GLY A 98 3.03 -9.41 10.40
C GLY A 98 2.24 -10.56 11.02
N ARG A 99 1.47 -10.25 12.06
CA ARG A 99 0.60 -11.25 12.71
C ARG A 99 -0.71 -10.65 13.14
N TYR A 100 -1.73 -11.49 13.25
CA TYR A 100 -2.95 -11.14 13.96
C TYR A 100 -2.81 -11.43 15.45
N GLN A 101 -3.38 -10.54 16.26
CA GLN A 101 -3.56 -10.73 17.70
C GLN A 101 -5.04 -10.51 18.05
N PRO A 102 -5.64 -11.32 18.93
CA PRO A 102 -6.97 -11.05 19.47
C PRO A 102 -7.02 -9.67 20.15
N ARG A 103 -8.14 -8.98 19.99
CA ARG A 103 -8.42 -7.69 20.65
C ARG A 103 -9.01 -7.98 22.03
N GLY A 104 -8.27 -7.61 23.08
CA GLY A 104 -8.66 -7.83 24.48
C GLY A 104 -8.09 -9.12 25.10
N GLU A 105 -8.33 -9.29 26.40
CA GLU A 105 -7.93 -10.48 27.19
C GLU A 105 -9.03 -11.55 27.28
N GLU A 106 -10.14 -11.37 26.58
CA GLU A 106 -11.32 -12.22 26.75
C GLU A 106 -11.01 -13.66 26.29
N ALA A 107 -11.02 -14.58 27.26
CA ALA A 107 -10.97 -16.00 26.99
C ALA A 107 -12.13 -16.36 26.04
N PRO A 108 -11.92 -17.19 25.01
CA PRO A 108 -12.97 -17.55 24.08
C PRO A 108 -14.11 -18.26 24.83
N THR A 109 -15.25 -17.58 24.94
CA THR A 109 -16.47 -18.14 25.53
C THR A 109 -17.13 -19.06 24.50
N PRO A 110 -17.45 -20.32 24.84
CA PRO A 110 -18.17 -21.20 23.92
C PRO A 110 -19.50 -20.56 23.46
N GLY A 111 -19.67 -20.39 22.15
CA GLY A 111 -20.88 -19.80 21.56
C GLY A 111 -20.85 -18.27 21.38
N ALA A 112 -19.79 -17.58 21.83
CA ALA A 112 -19.60 -16.16 21.52
C ALA A 112 -19.06 -15.96 20.08
N PRO A 113 -19.33 -14.81 19.43
CA PRO A 113 -18.59 -14.42 18.24
C PRO A 113 -17.10 -14.40 18.56
N ALA A 114 -16.26 -14.78 17.60
CA ALA A 114 -14.83 -14.72 17.85
C ALA A 114 -14.40 -13.29 18.21
N PRO A 115 -13.42 -13.12 19.10
CA PRO A 115 -12.94 -11.80 19.46
C PRO A 115 -12.47 -11.09 18.20
N ALA A 116 -12.83 -9.80 18.08
CA ALA A 116 -12.25 -8.94 17.04
C ALA A 116 -10.73 -9.08 17.09
N ARG A 117 -10.06 -9.04 15.94
CA ARG A 117 -8.61 -9.14 15.86
C ARG A 117 -8.01 -7.85 15.36
N GLU A 118 -6.74 -7.67 15.68
CA GLU A 118 -5.96 -6.54 15.23
C GLU A 118 -4.69 -7.07 14.56
N GLU A 119 -4.34 -6.47 13.43
CA GLU A 119 -3.01 -6.64 12.87
C GLU A 119 -1.99 -6.02 13.82
N LYS A 120 -0.86 -6.68 13.98
CA LYS A 120 0.28 -6.18 14.72
C LYS A 120 1.54 -6.26 13.87
N GLN A 121 2.49 -5.39 14.23
CA GLN A 121 3.84 -5.30 13.68
C GLN A 121 3.93 -4.67 12.28
N THR A 122 2.83 -4.57 11.55
CA THR A 122 2.45 -3.51 10.59
C THR A 122 3.51 -2.44 10.29
N ASP A 123 3.26 -1.31 10.95
CA ASP A 123 3.98 -0.04 10.81
C ASP A 123 5.44 -0.17 11.24
N VAL A 124 5.72 -1.00 12.24
CA VAL A 124 7.09 -1.25 12.72
C VAL A 124 7.92 -1.93 11.64
N GLN A 125 7.38 -2.95 10.96
CA GLN A 125 8.07 -3.61 9.86
C GLN A 125 8.27 -2.68 8.68
N ILE A 126 7.25 -1.88 8.30
CA ILE A 126 7.40 -0.89 7.24
C ILE A 126 8.53 0.09 7.57
N ALA A 127 8.53 0.65 8.78
CA ALA A 127 9.55 1.60 9.21
C ALA A 127 10.96 0.99 9.21
N ILE A 128 11.11 -0.25 9.69
CA ILE A 128 12.40 -0.96 9.71
C ILE A 128 12.89 -1.23 8.28
N GLU A 129 12.07 -1.83 7.42
CA GLU A 129 12.45 -2.19 6.06
C GLU A 129 12.81 -0.94 5.24
N MET A 130 12.02 0.14 5.36
CA MET A 130 12.34 1.42 4.73
C MET A 130 13.72 1.94 5.14
N LEU A 131 14.04 1.90 6.43
CA LEU A 131 15.31 2.42 6.94
C LEU A 131 16.51 1.54 6.55
N LEU A 132 16.36 0.21 6.63
CA LEU A 132 17.41 -0.73 6.26
C LEU A 132 17.75 -0.63 4.78
N ASP A 133 16.74 -0.58 3.91
CA ASP A 133 16.94 -0.46 2.47
C ASP A 133 17.50 0.92 2.10
N ALA A 134 17.00 1.99 2.71
CA ALA A 134 17.50 3.35 2.51
C ALA A 134 18.98 3.51 2.90
N ALA A 135 19.40 2.83 3.96
CA ALA A 135 20.77 2.84 4.47
C ALA A 135 21.69 1.85 3.73
N ASN A 136 21.16 0.98 2.87
CA ASN A 136 21.94 0.00 2.15
C ASN A 136 22.53 0.60 0.85
N PRO A 137 23.84 0.88 0.79
CA PRO A 137 24.45 1.50 -0.39
C PRO A 137 24.39 0.60 -1.63
N ALA A 138 24.33 -0.72 -1.47
CA ALA A 138 24.29 -1.67 -2.60
C ALA A 138 22.97 -1.60 -3.40
N LEU A 139 21.90 -1.04 -2.82
CA LEU A 139 20.63 -0.86 -3.53
C LEU A 139 20.60 0.40 -4.39
N GLU A 140 21.51 1.35 -4.13
CA GLU A 140 21.64 2.62 -4.86
C GLU A 140 20.31 3.37 -5.04
N LEU A 141 19.41 3.32 -4.05
CA LEU A 141 18.07 3.92 -4.15
C LEU A 141 18.12 5.45 -4.15
N ASP A 142 17.32 6.10 -5.00
CA ASP A 142 17.14 7.55 -5.04
C ASP A 142 15.77 7.97 -4.49
N THR A 143 14.76 7.11 -4.67
CA THR A 143 13.37 7.39 -4.28
C THR A 143 12.75 6.22 -3.53
N LEU A 144 12.08 6.50 -2.42
CA LEU A 144 11.22 5.55 -1.73
C LEU A 144 9.76 5.94 -1.94
N PHE A 145 8.95 5.03 -2.46
CA PHE A 145 7.51 5.17 -2.50
C PHE A 145 6.89 4.49 -1.29
N LEU A 146 6.02 5.18 -0.57
CA LEU A 146 5.26 4.62 0.56
C LEU A 146 3.77 4.75 0.26
N LEU A 147 3.07 3.63 0.12
CA LEU A 147 1.63 3.59 -0.08
C LEU A 147 0.94 3.31 1.27
N THR A 148 0.51 4.38 1.92
CA THR A 148 -0.26 4.36 3.18
C THR A 148 -0.83 5.76 3.47
N SER A 149 -1.89 5.83 4.25
CA SER A 149 -2.36 7.04 4.93
C SER A 149 -2.13 7.00 6.44
N ASP A 150 -1.38 6.02 6.96
CA ASP A 150 -1.09 5.91 8.38
C ASP A 150 0.00 6.91 8.80
N GLN A 151 -0.37 7.81 9.71
CA GLN A 151 0.51 8.86 10.19
C GLN A 151 1.60 8.39 11.15
N ASP A 152 1.46 7.18 11.70
CA ASP A 152 2.48 6.59 12.57
C ASP A 152 3.79 6.32 11.82
N LEU A 153 3.74 6.32 10.47
CA LEU A 153 4.89 6.17 9.58
C LEU A 153 5.59 7.48 9.19
N TRP A 154 5.04 8.66 9.52
CA TRP A 154 5.69 9.95 9.23
C TRP A 154 7.10 10.11 9.83
N PRO A 155 7.40 9.60 11.05
CA PRO A 155 8.77 9.59 11.56
C PRO A 155 9.75 8.80 10.66
N ALA A 156 9.30 7.70 10.05
CA ALA A 156 10.11 6.90 9.12
C ALA A 156 10.34 7.64 7.79
N VAL A 157 9.31 8.31 7.27
CA VAL A 157 9.42 9.21 6.11
C VAL A 157 10.50 10.27 6.34
N TRP A 158 10.44 10.98 7.47
CA TRP A 158 11.42 12.01 7.79
C TRP A 158 12.81 11.44 8.09
N ALA A 159 12.89 10.23 8.64
CA ALA A 159 14.16 9.57 8.84
C ALA A 159 14.88 9.29 7.52
N CYS A 160 14.18 8.73 6.53
CA CYS A 160 14.75 8.50 5.19
C CYS A 160 15.10 9.81 4.47
N ALA A 161 14.28 10.85 4.62
CA ALA A 161 14.47 12.10 3.90
C ALA A 161 15.55 13.02 4.50
N LEU A 162 15.83 12.96 5.81
CA LEU A 162 16.68 13.96 6.49
C LEU A 162 17.68 13.42 7.51
N ARG A 163 17.52 12.18 7.99
CA ARG A 163 18.24 11.69 9.19
C ARG A 163 19.32 10.65 8.86
N LEU A 164 19.22 10.00 7.69
CA LEU A 164 20.24 9.09 7.18
C LEU A 164 21.44 9.83 6.59
N GLU A 165 22.53 9.09 6.37
CA GLU A 165 23.76 9.61 5.76
C GLU A 165 23.52 10.18 4.37
N ARG A 166 22.82 9.40 3.54
CA ARG A 166 22.33 9.85 2.23
C ARG A 166 20.83 10.12 2.35
N PRO A 167 20.36 11.35 2.09
CA PRO A 167 18.93 11.63 2.08
C PRO A 167 18.32 11.07 0.80
N LEU A 168 17.11 10.50 0.89
CA LEU A 168 16.35 10.05 -0.28
C LEU A 168 15.12 10.93 -0.50
N ARG A 169 14.64 10.97 -1.74
CA ARG A 169 13.29 11.43 -2.02
C ARG A 169 12.29 10.43 -1.46
N VAL A 170 11.25 10.90 -0.76
CA VAL A 170 10.15 10.06 -0.29
C VAL A 170 8.85 10.50 -0.93
N VAL A 171 8.17 9.59 -1.62
CA VAL A 171 6.89 9.83 -2.27
C VAL A 171 5.82 9.04 -1.54
N VAL A 172 4.93 9.76 -0.85
CA VAL A 172 3.77 9.19 -0.17
C VAL A 172 2.61 9.11 -1.16
N LEU A 173 2.08 7.90 -1.34
CA LEU A 173 0.88 7.62 -2.11
C LEU A 173 -0.25 7.33 -1.13
N LEU A 174 -1.30 8.14 -1.18
CA LEU A 174 -2.48 7.96 -0.33
C LEU A 174 -3.49 7.07 -1.05
N PRO A 175 -4.04 6.02 -0.41
CA PRO A 175 -5.20 5.34 -0.98
C PRO A 175 -6.39 6.31 -1.11
N PRO A 176 -7.45 5.97 -1.88
CA PRO A 176 -8.56 6.88 -2.20
C PRO A 176 -9.28 7.49 -0.98
N GLN A 177 -9.29 6.81 0.17
CA GLN A 177 -9.84 7.36 1.42
C GLN A 177 -8.94 8.45 2.04
N GLY A 178 -7.63 8.39 1.79
CA GLY A 178 -6.65 9.36 2.27
C GLY A 178 -6.77 10.70 1.56
N ARG A 179 -6.46 11.77 2.28
CA ARG A 179 -6.60 13.15 1.83
C ARG A 179 -5.27 13.87 1.93
N LYS A 180 -4.76 14.37 0.81
CA LYS A 180 -3.47 15.03 0.70
C LYS A 180 -3.32 16.23 1.63
N PRO A 181 -4.30 17.15 1.77
CA PRO A 181 -4.17 18.25 2.72
C PRO A 181 -4.01 17.79 4.17
N ASP A 182 -4.64 16.68 4.55
CA ASP A 182 -4.53 16.11 5.90
C ASP A 182 -3.16 15.47 6.11
N ALA A 183 -2.68 14.66 5.16
CA ALA A 183 -1.37 14.03 5.22
C ALA A 183 -0.24 15.08 5.21
N GLU A 184 -0.34 16.11 4.36
CA GLU A 184 0.64 17.20 4.33
C GLU A 184 0.67 17.95 5.66
N ARG A 185 -0.49 18.26 6.26
CA ARG A 185 -0.56 18.87 7.60
C ARG A 185 0.12 17.99 8.65
N GLN A 186 -0.20 16.71 8.71
CA GLN A 186 0.37 15.77 9.68
C GLN A 186 1.89 15.58 9.50
N LEU A 187 2.37 15.55 8.24
CA LEU A 187 3.81 15.54 7.93
C LEU A 187 4.50 16.81 8.43
N GLN A 188 3.88 17.98 8.26
CA GLN A 188 4.42 19.25 8.79
C GLN A 188 4.45 19.27 10.32
N GLU A 189 3.39 18.78 10.98
CA GLU A 189 3.35 18.65 12.44
C GLU A 189 4.45 17.70 12.96
N CYS A 190 4.67 16.56 12.28
CA CYS A 190 5.77 15.65 12.60
C CYS A 190 7.14 16.33 12.41
N SER A 191 7.33 17.05 11.31
CA SER A 191 8.55 17.82 11.05
C SER A 191 8.81 18.88 12.12
N ALA A 192 7.76 19.57 12.58
CA ALA A 192 7.87 20.56 13.66
C ALA A 192 8.36 19.93 14.96
N ARG A 193 7.78 18.79 15.38
CA ARG A 193 8.24 18.03 16.56
C ARG A 193 9.70 17.59 16.44
N LEU A 194 10.14 17.14 15.26
CA LEU A 194 11.55 16.78 15.02
C LEU A 194 12.48 18.00 15.08
N LYS A 195 12.05 19.16 14.58
CA LYS A 195 12.79 20.43 14.69
C LYS A 195 12.93 20.91 16.12
N GLU A 196 11.92 20.73 16.96
CA GLU A 196 11.99 21.05 18.39
C GLU A 196 13.05 20.21 19.11
N ARG A 197 13.11 18.90 18.84
CA ARG A 197 14.18 18.03 19.35
C ARG A 197 15.57 18.50 18.92
N GLY A 198 15.72 18.89 17.65
CA GLY A 198 16.97 19.49 17.15
C GLY A 198 17.36 20.78 17.90
N ARG A 199 16.39 21.66 18.18
CA ARG A 199 16.61 22.88 18.98
C ARG A 199 16.98 22.57 20.43
N ALA A 200 16.52 21.44 20.97
CA ALA A 200 16.90 20.94 22.30
C ALA A 200 18.31 20.31 22.34
N GLY A 201 19.06 20.32 21.24
CA GLY A 201 20.44 19.84 21.15
C GLY A 201 20.59 18.39 20.69
N GLU A 202 19.49 17.71 20.35
CA GLU A 202 19.57 16.36 19.77
C GLU A 202 20.06 16.41 18.31
N ALA A 203 20.94 15.48 17.94
CA ALA A 203 21.42 15.31 16.56
C ALA A 203 20.36 14.61 15.68
N VAL A 204 19.21 15.26 15.48
CA VAL A 204 18.05 14.67 14.79
C VAL A 204 18.22 14.67 13.28
N PHE A 205 18.70 15.76 12.70
CA PHE A 205 18.82 15.94 11.25
C PHE A 205 20.29 15.90 10.82
N ARG A 206 20.56 15.18 9.73
CA ARG A 206 21.84 15.23 9.03
C ARG A 206 21.81 16.17 7.83
N HIS A 207 20.61 16.43 7.29
CA HIS A 207 20.38 17.27 6.12
C HIS A 207 19.41 18.40 6.43
N SER A 208 19.50 19.49 5.66
CA SER A 208 18.64 20.69 5.83
C SER A 208 17.53 20.79 4.79
N ARG A 209 17.56 19.97 3.73
CA ARG A 209 16.58 19.93 2.66
C ARG A 209 16.05 18.51 2.50
N ALA A 210 14.73 18.40 2.36
CA ALA A 210 14.03 17.15 2.12
C ALA A 210 13.22 17.25 0.83
N GLU A 211 13.07 16.12 0.14
CA GLU A 211 12.12 15.97 -0.95
C GLU A 211 11.05 14.97 -0.54
N VAL A 212 9.99 15.46 0.12
CA VAL A 212 8.81 14.67 0.45
C VAL A 212 7.64 15.14 -0.41
N CYS A 213 7.05 14.23 -1.19
CA CYS A 213 5.90 14.52 -2.04
C CYS A 213 4.71 13.65 -1.64
N VAL A 214 3.49 14.19 -1.76
CA VAL A 214 2.25 13.46 -1.47
C VAL A 214 1.36 13.45 -2.70
N PHE A 215 0.84 12.28 -3.07
CA PHE A 215 -0.12 12.09 -4.15
C PHE A 215 -1.34 11.30 -3.67
N GLU A 216 -2.53 11.66 -4.15
CA GLU A 216 -3.75 10.87 -3.95
C GLU A 216 -3.94 9.91 -5.12
N LEU A 217 -4.13 8.63 -4.81
CA LEU A 217 -4.52 7.65 -5.82
C LEU A 217 -5.98 7.90 -6.23
N HIS A 218 -6.20 8.08 -7.53
CA HIS A 218 -7.53 8.24 -8.12
C HIS A 218 -7.83 7.12 -9.12
N GLU A 219 -9.07 7.07 -9.63
CA GLU A 219 -9.58 5.97 -10.45
C GLU A 219 -8.68 5.67 -11.65
N GLY A 220 -8.23 6.71 -12.35
CA GLY A 220 -7.34 6.57 -13.51
C GLY A 220 -6.02 5.87 -13.18
N TRP A 221 -5.38 6.19 -12.06
CA TRP A 221 -4.11 5.54 -11.68
C TRP A 221 -4.34 4.07 -11.36
N LEU A 222 -5.36 3.78 -10.55
CA LEU A 222 -5.70 2.43 -10.12
C LEU A 222 -6.18 1.57 -11.29
N ALA A 223 -7.04 2.09 -12.16
CA ALA A 223 -7.54 1.39 -13.34
C ALA A 223 -6.43 1.04 -14.34
N ASN A 224 -5.46 1.94 -14.53
CA ASN A 224 -4.28 1.67 -15.36
C ASN A 224 -3.25 0.78 -14.66
N ALA A 225 -3.44 0.46 -13.38
CA ALA A 225 -2.55 -0.39 -12.60
C ALA A 225 -3.19 -1.73 -12.21
N LEU A 226 -4.35 -2.10 -12.76
CA LEU A 226 -4.98 -3.38 -12.47
C LEU A 226 -4.08 -4.55 -12.89
N LEU A 227 -4.05 -5.59 -12.07
CA LEU A 227 -3.57 -6.91 -12.48
C LEU A 227 -4.49 -7.46 -13.57
N SER A 228 -3.94 -8.31 -14.45
CA SER A 228 -4.76 -9.16 -15.33
C SER A 228 -5.84 -9.85 -14.50
N TYR A 229 -7.03 -10.06 -15.07
CA TYR A 229 -8.05 -10.89 -14.43
C TYR A 229 -7.67 -12.37 -14.44
N GLU A 230 -6.72 -12.77 -15.28
CA GLU A 230 -6.12 -14.10 -15.30
C GLU A 230 -4.58 -13.92 -15.30
N PRO A 231 -3.95 -13.59 -14.15
CA PRO A 231 -2.52 -13.27 -14.13
C PRO A 231 -1.61 -14.51 -14.20
N ALA A 232 -2.11 -15.69 -13.83
CA ALA A 232 -1.40 -16.96 -13.93
C ALA A 232 -2.39 -18.13 -13.97
N SER A 233 -1.91 -19.33 -14.34
CA SER A 233 -2.72 -20.54 -14.30
C SER A 233 -3.24 -20.80 -12.89
N GLY A 234 -4.56 -21.01 -12.75
CA GLY A 234 -5.21 -21.25 -11.46
C GLY A 234 -5.41 -20.00 -10.59
N VAL A 235 -5.03 -18.81 -11.06
CA VAL A 235 -5.27 -17.54 -10.37
C VAL A 235 -6.24 -16.72 -11.20
N THR A 236 -7.43 -16.48 -10.66
CA THR A 236 -8.51 -15.79 -11.37
C THR A 236 -9.09 -14.69 -10.49
N CYS A 237 -9.17 -13.48 -11.03
CA CYS A 237 -9.84 -12.36 -10.38
C CYS A 237 -11.34 -12.68 -10.22
N PRO A 238 -11.87 -12.66 -8.99
CA PRO A 238 -13.27 -12.99 -8.74
C PRO A 238 -14.23 -12.06 -9.49
N PRO A 239 -15.37 -12.56 -9.99
CA PRO A 239 -16.32 -11.74 -10.75
C PRO A 239 -16.77 -10.47 -10.01
N TYR A 240 -16.89 -10.51 -8.68
CA TYR A 240 -17.28 -9.36 -7.85
C TYR A 240 -16.20 -8.28 -7.70
N TRP A 241 -14.96 -8.56 -8.11
CA TRP A 241 -13.87 -7.59 -8.20
C TRP A 241 -13.58 -7.13 -9.64
N ARG A 242 -14.23 -7.73 -10.65
CA ARG A 242 -14.11 -7.27 -12.02
C ARG A 242 -14.92 -5.99 -12.23
N LEU A 243 -14.26 -4.99 -12.80
CA LEU A 243 -14.87 -3.71 -13.17
C LEU A 243 -15.57 -3.82 -14.53
N PRO A 244 -16.69 -3.11 -14.73
CA PRO A 244 -17.47 -3.20 -15.97
C PRO A 244 -16.72 -2.57 -17.15
N GLY A 245 -16.99 -3.08 -18.35
CA GLY A 245 -16.37 -2.61 -19.61
C GLY A 245 -16.39 -1.09 -19.79
N PRO A 246 -17.54 -0.40 -19.66
CA PRO A 246 -17.62 1.05 -19.79
C PRO A 246 -16.73 1.84 -18.82
N PHE A 247 -16.48 1.31 -17.61
CA PHE A 247 -15.53 1.93 -16.69
C PHE A 247 -14.10 1.77 -17.20
N LEU A 248 -13.73 0.56 -17.63
CA LEU A 248 -12.41 0.28 -18.17
C LEU A 248 -12.15 1.10 -19.45
N ASP A 249 -13.13 1.25 -20.33
CA ASP A 249 -13.01 2.05 -21.57
C ASP A 249 -12.71 3.52 -21.25
N ARG A 250 -13.27 4.03 -20.14
CA ARG A 250 -13.11 5.43 -19.73
C ARG A 250 -11.81 5.70 -18.98
N TYR A 251 -11.39 4.79 -18.10
CA TYR A 251 -10.31 5.05 -17.15
C TYR A 251 -9.03 4.24 -17.40
N CYS A 252 -9.09 3.16 -18.17
CA CYS A 252 -7.97 2.29 -18.45
C CYS A 252 -7.51 2.45 -19.91
N LYS A 253 -6.21 2.63 -20.12
CA LYS A 253 -5.63 2.61 -21.46
C LYS A 253 -5.79 1.20 -22.06
N PRO A 254 -6.07 1.07 -23.38
CA PRO A 254 -6.27 -0.23 -24.01
C PRO A 254 -5.17 -1.26 -23.72
N ALA A 255 -3.89 -0.85 -23.76
CA ALA A 255 -2.74 -1.72 -23.51
C ALA A 255 -2.64 -2.23 -22.06
N PHE A 256 -3.37 -1.63 -21.11
CA PHE A 256 -3.31 -1.96 -19.68
C PHE A 256 -4.57 -2.63 -19.17
N ARG A 257 -5.50 -2.98 -20.07
CA ARG A 257 -6.76 -3.59 -19.69
C ARG A 257 -6.56 -4.94 -19.02
N PRO A 258 -7.22 -5.20 -17.88
CA PRO A 258 -7.09 -6.46 -17.16
C PRO A 258 -7.82 -7.62 -17.84
N ASP A 259 -8.75 -7.34 -18.75
CA ASP A 259 -9.55 -8.33 -19.50
C ASP A 259 -8.95 -8.70 -20.86
N GLY A 260 -7.79 -8.14 -21.22
CA GLY A 260 -7.11 -8.40 -22.50
C GLY A 260 -7.80 -7.81 -23.74
N ALA A 261 -8.91 -7.09 -23.59
CA ALA A 261 -9.71 -6.61 -24.73
C ALA A 261 -9.01 -5.52 -25.59
N GLY A 262 -7.84 -5.03 -25.18
CA GLY A 262 -7.06 -4.00 -25.88
C GLY A 262 -5.71 -4.48 -26.46
N LEU A 263 -5.44 -5.79 -26.47
CA LEU A 263 -4.22 -6.39 -27.05
C LEU A 263 -4.42 -6.87 -28.50
N LYS A 264 -5.34 -6.25 -29.25
CA LYS A 264 -5.52 -6.51 -30.69
C LYS A 264 -4.59 -5.67 -31.54
#